data_AF-A0A822CFX5-F1
#
_entry.id   AF-A0A822CFX5-F1
#
_cell.length_a   1.000
_cell.length_b   1.000
_cell.length_c   1.000
_cell.angle_alpha   90.00
_cell.angle_beta   90.00
_cell.angle_gamma   90.00
#
_symmetry.space_group_name_H-M   'P 1'
#
loop_
_entity.id
_entity.type
_entity.pdbx_description
1 polymer ?
#
loop_
_entity_poly.entity_id
_entity_poly.type
_entity_poly.pdbx_seq_one_letter_code
_entity_poly.pdbx_strand_id
1 'polypeptide(L)'
;LLDYLNQSYFTPLPYKDQYKSHEQAQILGSIRRIIQNMNLVIRVTDKGNNFYIGSVGEFEQKAQKFFSDTNAFIELSYNPFNEILDKVIQLLNTLRGKDLIRKWQYEQMMP
;
A
#
# COMPACT_ATOMS: atom_id res chain seq x y z
N LEU A 1 19.35 -12.97 -26.25
CA LEU A 1 18.42 -12.44 -25.23
C LEU A 1 18.98 -12.64 -23.82
N LEU A 2 19.37 -13.87 -23.45
CA LEU A 2 19.94 -14.17 -22.14
C LEU A 2 21.24 -13.39 -21.85
N ASP A 3 22.13 -13.27 -22.83
CA ASP A 3 23.39 -12.51 -22.67
C ASP A 3 23.18 -11.00 -22.55
N TYR A 4 22.18 -10.48 -23.25
CA TYR A 4 21.77 -9.07 -23.15
C TYR A 4 21.17 -8.77 -21.77
N LEU A 5 20.30 -9.64 -21.27
CA LEU A 5 19.74 -9.53 -19.92
C LEU A 5 20.83 -9.65 -18.85
N ASN A 6 21.76 -10.60 -19.00
CA ASN A 6 22.92 -10.74 -18.12
C ASN A 6 23.77 -9.47 -18.12
N GLN A 7 24.11 -8.93 -19.30
CA GLN A 7 24.84 -7.66 -19.37
C GLN A 7 24.08 -6.52 -18.69
N SER A 8 22.78 -6.35 -18.95
CA SER A 8 21.99 -5.30 -18.29
C SER A 8 21.92 -5.45 -16.77
N TYR A 9 21.90 -6.68 -16.25
CA TYR A 9 21.80 -6.94 -14.82
C TYR A 9 23.14 -6.76 -14.08
N PHE A 10 24.26 -7.11 -14.72
CA PHE A 10 25.60 -7.04 -14.13
C PHE A 10 26.38 -5.78 -14.48
N THR A 11 25.89 -4.95 -15.42
CA THR A 11 26.51 -3.66 -15.72
C THR A 11 26.28 -2.70 -14.56
N PRO A 12 27.35 -2.17 -13.93
CA PRO A 12 27.21 -1.18 -12.88
C PRO A 12 26.50 0.07 -13.39
N LEU A 13 25.56 0.61 -12.60
CA LEU A 13 24.92 1.88 -12.93
C LEU A 13 25.98 2.98 -13.07
N PRO A 14 25.85 3.90 -14.03
CA PRO A 14 26.73 5.06 -14.14
C PRO A 14 26.77 5.85 -12.82
N TYR A 15 27.94 6.35 -12.42
CA TYR A 15 28.11 7.11 -11.18
C TYR A 15 27.12 8.28 -11.03
N LYS A 16 26.81 8.95 -12.15
CA LYS A 16 25.81 10.03 -12.21
C LYS A 16 24.41 9.57 -11.78
N ASP A 17 24.01 8.37 -12.18
CA ASP A 17 22.70 7.81 -11.84
C ASP A 17 22.67 7.29 -10.41
N GLN A 18 23.78 6.73 -9.93
CA GLN A 18 23.95 6.38 -8.51
C GLN A 18 23.84 7.62 -7.61
N TYR A 19 24.53 8.70 -7.96
CA TYR A 19 24.50 9.97 -7.23
C TYR A 19 23.08 10.56 -7.19
N LYS A 20 22.40 10.65 -8.34
CA LYS A 20 21.00 11.10 -8.41
C LYS A 20 20.07 10.23 -7.58
N SER A 21 20.24 8.91 -7.64
CA SER A 21 19.42 7.98 -6.85
C SER A 21 19.63 8.19 -5.35
N HIS A 22 20.86 8.48 -4.93
CA HIS A 22 21.19 8.77 -3.55
C HIS A 22 20.55 10.09 -3.08
N GLU A 23 20.65 11.16 -3.87
CA GLU A 23 20.00 12.44 -3.60
C GLU A 23 18.47 12.27 -3.48
N GLN A 24 17.85 11.55 -4.43
CA GLN A 24 16.43 11.24 -4.38
C GLN A 24 16.06 10.43 -3.13
N ALA A 25 16.88 9.45 -2.73
CA ALA A 25 16.65 8.69 -1.52
C ALA A 25 16.70 9.55 -0.25
N GLN A 26 17.61 10.52 -0.18
CA GLN A 26 17.69 11.48 0.93
C GLN A 26 16.47 12.42 0.98
N ILE A 27 16.02 12.90 -0.17
CA ILE A 27 14.81 13.72 -0.30
C ILE A 27 13.60 12.91 0.16
N LEU A 28 13.44 11.67 -0.34
CA LEU A 28 12.36 10.77 0.06
C LEU A 28 12.39 10.48 1.57
N GLY A 29 13.57 10.24 2.14
CA GLY A 29 13.75 10.06 3.58
C GLY A 29 13.31 11.28 4.39
N SER A 30 13.61 12.49 3.90
CA SER A 30 13.20 13.74 4.54
C SER A 30 11.70 13.98 4.44
N ILE A 31 11.10 13.72 3.27
CA ILE A 31 9.65 13.78 3.07
C ILE A 31 8.92 12.81 4.01
N ARG A 32 9.37 11.55 4.09
CA ARG A 32 8.78 10.55 5.00
C ARG A 32 8.81 10.99 6.46
N ARG A 33 9.93 11.57 6.89
CA ARG A 33 10.09 12.08 8.27
C ARG A 33 9.10 13.20 8.57
N ILE A 34 8.92 14.13 7.63
CA ILE A 34 7.95 15.23 7.77
C ILE A 34 6.53 14.66 7.87
N ILE A 35 6.17 13.74 6.97
CA ILE A 35 4.85 13.09 6.97
C ILE A 35 4.57 12.43 8.32
N GLN A 36 5.53 11.68 8.86
CA GLN A 36 5.40 11.01 10.16
C GLN A 36 5.29 12.01 11.32
N ASN A 37 6.19 12.99 11.39
CA ASN A 37 6.21 13.96 12.49
C ASN A 37 4.95 14.83 12.53
N MET A 38 4.39 15.14 11.37
CA MET A 38 3.19 15.98 11.24
C MET A 38 1.90 15.18 11.12
N ASN A 39 1.95 13.85 11.22
CA ASN A 39 0.80 12.95 11.03
C ASN A 39 0.02 13.24 9.73
N LEU A 40 0.74 13.49 8.64
CA LEU A 40 0.16 13.77 7.33
C LEU A 40 -0.16 12.47 6.60
N VAL A 41 -1.14 12.55 5.71
CA VAL A 41 -1.58 11.48 4.83
C VAL A 41 -1.43 11.97 3.39
N ILE A 42 -0.87 11.12 2.54
CA ILE A 42 -0.82 11.33 1.09
C ILE A 42 -1.84 10.40 0.44
N ARG A 43 -2.77 10.93 -0.35
CA ARG A 43 -3.72 10.15 -1.15
C ARG A 43 -3.75 10.64 -2.60
N VAL A 44 -3.92 9.69 -3.52
CA VAL A 44 -4.20 10.00 -4.92
C VAL A 44 -5.64 10.44 -5.03
N THR A 45 -5.90 11.57 -5.68
CA THR A 45 -7.26 12.03 -5.94
C THR A 45 -7.78 11.50 -7.26
N ASP A 46 -9.02 11.04 -7.28
CA ASP A 46 -9.71 10.43 -8.43
C ASP A 46 -9.82 11.38 -9.63
N LYS A 47 -9.75 12.70 -9.38
CA LYS A 47 -9.82 13.75 -10.41
C LYS A 47 -8.44 14.39 -10.59
N GLY A 48 -7.66 13.89 -11.55
CA GLY A 48 -6.56 14.66 -12.15
C GLY A 48 -5.13 14.28 -11.75
N ASN A 49 -4.85 13.05 -11.29
CA ASN A 49 -3.49 12.61 -10.91
C ASN A 49 -2.79 13.51 -9.87
N ASN A 50 -3.56 14.27 -9.10
CA ASN A 50 -3.04 15.11 -8.04
C ASN A 50 -2.94 14.30 -6.75
N PHE A 51 -1.95 14.65 -5.93
CA PHE A 51 -1.82 14.11 -4.58
C PHE A 51 -2.41 15.11 -3.60
N TYR A 52 -3.35 14.65 -2.79
CA TYR A 52 -3.77 15.37 -1.59
C TYR A 52 -2.76 15.08 -0.48
N ILE A 53 -2.28 16.15 0.16
CA ILE A 53 -1.46 16.10 1.38
C ILE A 53 -2.22 16.88 2.45
N GLY A 54 -2.52 16.23 3.57
CA GLY A 54 -3.19 16.86 4.71
C GLY A 54 -3.19 15.96 5.92
N SER A 55 -3.71 16.43 7.05
CA SER A 55 -3.81 15.58 8.24
C SER A 55 -4.94 14.56 8.12
N VAL A 56 -4.89 13.50 8.93
CA VAL A 56 -5.99 12.52 9.04
C VAL A 56 -7.31 13.22 9.40
N GLY A 57 -7.29 14.16 10.35
CA GLY A 57 -8.48 14.87 10.80
C GLY A 57 -9.09 15.78 9.73
N GLU A 58 -8.27 16.49 8.96
CA GLU A 58 -8.75 17.28 7.81
C GLU A 58 -9.43 16.41 6.76
N PHE A 59 -8.89 15.21 6.54
CA PHE A 59 -9.47 14.26 5.62
C PHE A 59 -10.82 13.75 6.12
N GLU A 60 -10.91 13.34 7.38
CA GLU A 60 -12.17 12.88 8.00
C GLU A 60 -13.24 13.98 7.95
N GLN A 61 -12.88 15.23 8.24
CA GLN A 61 -13.80 16.37 8.16
C GLN A 61 -14.29 16.60 6.72
N LYS A 62 -13.40 16.52 5.72
CA LYS A 62 -13.81 16.62 4.30
C LYS A 62 -14.73 15.47 3.88
N ALA A 63 -14.43 14.25 4.32
CA ALA A 63 -15.26 13.09 4.04
C ALA A 63 -16.65 13.24 4.68
N GLN A 64 -16.73 13.66 5.94
CA GLN A 64 -17.98 13.95 6.64
C GLN A 64 -18.77 15.07 5.97
N LYS A 65 -18.10 16.15 5.56
CA LYS A 65 -18.75 17.25 4.84
C LYS A 65 -19.33 16.78 3.51
N PHE A 66 -18.54 16.05 2.72
CA PHE A 66 -19.03 15.49 1.46
C PHE A 66 -20.20 14.53 1.68
N PHE A 67 -20.16 13.70 2.74
CA PHE A 67 -21.28 12.85 3.14
C PHE A 67 -22.55 13.68 3.40
N SER A 68 -22.45 14.71 4.24
CA SER A 68 -23.57 15.60 4.57
C SER A 68 -24.13 16.33 3.35
N ASP A 69 -23.27 16.73 2.41
CA ASP A 69 -23.66 17.54 1.25
C ASP A 69 -24.30 16.71 0.14
N THR A 70 -24.00 15.41 0.04
CA THR A 70 -24.31 14.62 -1.17
C THR A 70 -25.15 13.37 -0.93
N ASN A 71 -25.30 12.90 0.31
CA ASN A 71 -25.85 11.57 0.60
C ASN A 71 -25.20 10.45 -0.26
N ALA A 72 -23.96 10.67 -0.74
CA ALA A 72 -23.33 9.80 -1.74
C ALA A 72 -22.85 8.46 -1.19
N PHE A 73 -23.01 8.21 0.11
CA PHE A 73 -22.62 6.96 0.74
C PHE A 73 -23.83 6.27 1.34
N ILE A 74 -23.89 4.96 1.12
CA ILE A 74 -24.84 4.07 1.77
C ILE A 74 -24.09 3.38 2.89
N GLU A 75 -24.63 3.43 4.11
CA GLU A 75 -24.13 2.60 5.20
C GLU A 75 -24.34 1.13 4.82
N LEU A 76 -23.25 0.38 4.74
CA LEU A 76 -23.33 -1.04 4.48
C LEU A 76 -23.78 -1.73 5.78
N SER A 77 -24.89 -2.46 5.72
CA SER A 77 -25.39 -3.26 6.84
C SER A 77 -24.48 -4.45 7.18
N TYR A 78 -23.50 -4.75 6.34
CA TYR A 78 -22.52 -5.81 6.51
C TYR A 78 -21.16 -5.42 5.91
N ASN A 79 -20.07 -5.96 6.46
CA ASN A 79 -18.74 -5.75 5.89
C ASN A 79 -18.54 -6.68 4.67
N PRO A 80 -18.37 -6.14 3.45
CA PRO A 80 -18.26 -6.94 2.22
C PRO A 80 -16.98 -7.79 2.18
N PHE A 81 -15.99 -7.49 3.02
CA PHE A 81 -14.76 -8.27 3.10
C PHE A 81 -14.89 -9.52 3.96
N ASN A 82 -15.98 -9.68 4.73
CA ASN A 82 -16.18 -10.86 5.57
C ASN A 82 -16.24 -12.15 4.74
N GLU A 83 -16.93 -12.14 3.60
CA GLU A 83 -16.98 -13.31 2.72
C GLU A 83 -15.60 -13.68 2.15
N ILE A 84 -14.80 -12.67 1.85
CA ILE A 84 -13.44 -12.88 1.33
C ILE A 84 -12.55 -13.42 2.45
N LEU A 85 -12.67 -12.86 3.66
CA LEU A 85 -11.97 -13.32 4.85
C LEU A 85 -12.27 -14.79 5.13
N ASP A 86 -13.56 -15.18 5.11
CA ASP A 86 -13.99 -16.56 5.32
C ASP A 86 -13.39 -17.50 4.27
N LYS A 87 -13.38 -17.10 2.99
CA LYS A 87 -12.77 -17.89 1.91
C LYS A 87 -11.25 -18.05 2.10
N VAL A 88 -10.55 -16.99 2.53
CA VAL A 88 -9.12 -17.05 2.82
C VAL A 88 -8.85 -18.01 3.98
N ILE A 89 -9.61 -17.91 5.07
CA ILE A 89 -9.50 -18.82 6.22
C ILE A 89 -9.76 -20.27 5.81
N GLN A 90 -10.82 -20.53 5.04
CA GLN A 90 -11.15 -21.87 4.53
C GLN A 90 -10.02 -22.45 3.66
N LEU A 91 -9.43 -21.63 2.79
CA LEU A 91 -8.30 -22.03 1.95
C LEU A 91 -7.10 -22.40 2.82
N LEU A 92 -6.71 -21.55 3.77
CA LEU A 92 -5.57 -21.79 4.66
C LEU A 92 -5.79 -23.06 5.49
N ASN A 93 -6.99 -23.27 6.02
CA ASN A 93 -7.36 -24.49 6.75
C ASN A 93 -7.24 -25.73 5.86
N THR A 94 -7.69 -25.65 4.61
CA THR A 94 -7.58 -26.75 3.64
C THR A 94 -6.13 -27.08 3.32
N LEU A 95 -5.30 -26.05 3.07
CA LEU A 95 -3.87 -26.22 2.80
C LEU A 95 -3.15 -26.84 4.00
N ARG A 96 -3.50 -26.40 5.22
CA ARG A 96 -2.93 -26.95 6.45
C ARG A 96 -3.37 -28.40 6.68
N GLY A 97 -4.64 -28.72 6.49
CA GLY A 97 -5.18 -30.07 6.63
C GLY A 97 -4.63 -31.08 5.61
N LYS A 98 -4.11 -30.59 4.47
CA LYS A 98 -3.40 -31.39 3.46
C LYS A 98 -1.88 -31.36 3.60
N ASP A 99 -1.35 -30.77 4.66
CA ASP A 99 0.09 -30.57 4.91
C ASP A 99 0.86 -29.90 3.77
N LEU A 100 0.19 -29.07 2.95
CA LEU A 100 0.80 -28.31 1.86
C LEU A 100 1.54 -27.05 2.35
N ILE A 101 1.26 -26.63 3.58
CA ILE A 101 1.93 -25.52 4.25
C ILE A 101 2.38 -25.90 5.66
N ARG A 102 3.53 -25.35 6.08
CA ARG A 102 4.06 -25.55 7.44
C ARG A 102 3.25 -24.75 8.45
N LYS A 103 3.24 -25.22 9.71
CA LYS A 103 2.52 -24.57 10.82
C LYS A 103 2.87 -23.08 10.96
N TRP A 104 4.15 -22.73 10.91
CA TRP A 104 4.58 -21.33 11.03
C TRP A 104 4.09 -20.45 9.86
N GLN A 105 3.96 -21.02 8.64
CA GLN A 105 3.42 -20.28 7.48
C GLN A 105 1.94 -20.00 7.67
N TYR A 106 1.20 -21.01 8.11
CA TYR A 106 -0.21 -20.86 8.45
C TYR A 106 -0.42 -19.78 9.51
N GLU A 107 0.35 -19.82 10.62
CA GLU A 107 0.25 -18.84 11.70
C GLU A 107 0.61 -17.41 11.24
N GLN A 108 1.54 -17.24 10.30
CA GLN A 108 1.87 -15.93 9.74
C GLN A 108 0.86 -15.41 8.71
N MET A 109 0.19 -16.32 8.00
CA MET A 109 -0.74 -15.97 6.92
C MET A 109 -2.19 -15.86 7.39
N MET A 110 -2.51 -16.39 8.57
CA MET A 110 -3.85 -16.24 9.15
C MET A 110 -4.11 -14.75 9.43
N PRO A 111 -5.20 -14.21 8.86
CA PRO A 111 -5.57 -12.81 9.01
C PRO A 111 -6.13 -12.47 10.39
#